data_AF-A0A6V8P235-F1
#
_entry.id   AF-A0A6V8P235-F1
#
_cell.length_a   1.000
_cell.length_b   1.000
_cell.length_c   1.000
_cell.angle_alpha   90.00
_cell.angle_beta   90.00
_cell.angle_gamma   90.00
#
_symmetry.space_group_name_H-M   'P 1'
#
loop_
_entity.id
_entity.type
_entity.pdbx_description
1 polymer ?
#
loop_
_entity_poly.entity_id
_entity_poly.type
_entity_poly.pdbx_seq_one_letter_code
_entity_poly.pdbx_strand_id
1 'polypeptide(L)' 'MRGAMERREITDIPLYPEERANRRPTAEQILKLFSLVERHTLIENGNDVHLFEPELTDLQKQVLGLLGIPETAYRRGL' A
#
# COMPACT_ATOMS: atom_id res chain seq x y z
N MET A 1 -11.55 1.36 7.38
CA MET A 1 -11.23 2.54 6.54
C MET A 1 -12.11 3.75 6.84
N ARG A 2 -13.43 3.76 6.52
CA ARG A 2 -14.31 4.94 6.73
C ARG A 2 -14.22 5.57 8.13
N GLY A 3 -14.44 4.79 9.18
CA GLY A 3 -14.31 5.31 10.56
C GLY A 3 -12.88 5.72 10.96
N ALA A 4 -11.85 5.24 10.27
CA ALA A 4 -10.48 5.71 10.50
C ALA A 4 -10.23 7.06 9.81
N MET A 5 -10.79 7.26 8.62
CA MET A 5 -10.77 8.55 7.92
C MET A 5 -11.55 9.62 8.69
N GLU A 6 -12.75 9.29 9.18
CA GLU A 6 -13.57 10.19 10.02
C GLU A 6 -12.82 10.62 11.28
N ARG A 7 -12.21 9.69 12.01
CA ARG A 7 -11.41 10.00 13.22
C ARG A 7 -10.16 10.85 12.95
N ARG A 8 -9.62 10.79 11.73
CA ARG A 8 -8.42 11.54 11.32
C ARG A 8 -8.75 12.77 10.47
N GLU A 9 -10.03 13.13 10.37
CA GLU A 9 -10.53 14.27 9.59
C GLU A 9 -10.09 14.24 8.11
N ILE A 10 -9.87 13.04 7.56
CA ILE A 10 -9.47 12.85 6.16
C ILE A 10 -10.74 12.81 5.30
N THR A 11 -10.92 13.84 4.49
CA THR A 11 -12.10 14.01 3.62
C THR A 11 -11.94 13.35 2.26
N ASP A 12 -10.71 13.15 1.79
CA ASP A 12 -10.41 12.54 0.49
C ASP A 12 -9.07 11.78 0.51
N ILE A 13 -8.95 10.78 -0.35
CA ILE A 13 -7.73 10.03 -0.62
C ILE A 13 -7.62 9.90 -2.15
N PRO A 14 -6.53 10.36 -2.77
CA PRO A 14 -6.37 10.36 -4.23
C PRO A 14 -6.09 8.94 -4.75
N LEU A 15 -7.09 8.05 -4.70
CA LEU A 15 -6.97 6.65 -5.14
C LEU A 15 -7.01 6.47 -6.67
N TYR A 16 -7.20 7.54 -7.42
CA TYR A 16 -7.24 7.52 -8.88
C TYR A 16 -6.12 8.38 -9.46
N PRO A 17 -5.44 7.93 -10.54
CA PRO A 17 -4.49 8.76 -11.29
C PRO A 17 -5.15 10.01 -11.88
N GLU A 18 -6.42 9.88 -12.24
CA GLU A 18 -7.29 10.94 -12.70
C GLU A 18 -8.02 11.53 -11.49
N GLU A 19 -7.80 12.83 -11.23
CA GLU A 19 -8.17 13.61 -10.04
C GLU A 19 -9.69 13.69 -9.74
N ARG A 20 -10.41 12.56 -9.73
CA ARG A 20 -11.78 12.49 -9.28
C ARG A 20 -11.82 12.27 -7.77
N ALA A 21 -12.24 13.32 -7.06
CA ALA A 21 -12.54 13.29 -5.65
C ALA A 21 -13.47 12.11 -5.31
N ASN A 22 -13.00 11.18 -4.46
CA ASN A 22 -13.79 10.01 -4.09
C ASN A 22 -14.21 10.09 -2.63
N ARG A 23 -15.49 10.39 -2.41
CA ARG A 23 -16.11 10.40 -1.08
C ARG A 23 -16.17 9.02 -0.41
N ARG A 24 -15.99 7.91 -1.15
CA ARG A 24 -16.11 6.53 -0.63
C ARG A 24 -15.14 5.56 -1.33
N PRO A 25 -13.96 5.35 -0.76
CA PRO A 25 -13.06 4.31 -1.24
C PRO A 25 -13.67 2.91 -1.08
N THR A 26 -13.68 2.09 -2.14
CA THR A 26 -14.11 0.69 -2.13
C THR A 26 -12.93 -0.24 -1.86
N ALA A 27 -13.20 -1.46 -1.39
CA ALA A 27 -12.16 -2.47 -1.18
C ALA A 27 -11.39 -2.79 -2.47
N GLU A 28 -12.08 -2.84 -3.60
CA GLU A 28 -11.47 -3.05 -4.92
C GLU A 28 -10.45 -1.96 -5.28
N GLN A 29 -10.75 -0.68 -4.99
CA GLN A 29 -9.83 0.43 -5.26
C GLN A 29 -8.56 0.34 -4.41
N ILE A 30 -8.72 -0.06 -3.15
CA ILE A 30 -7.58 -0.32 -2.27
C ILE A 30 -6.73 -1.43 -2.87
N LEU A 31 -7.33 -2.56 -3.27
CA LEU A 31 -6.58 -3.67 -3.88
C LEU A 31 -5.85 -3.23 -5.15
N LYS A 32 -6.49 -2.42 -6.00
CA LYS A 32 -5.88 -1.87 -7.21
C LYS A 32 -4.69 -0.94 -6.91
N LEU A 33 -4.75 -0.15 -5.84
CA LEU A 33 -3.62 0.69 -5.42
C LEU A 33 -2.37 -0.13 -5.09
N PHE A 34 -2.54 -1.33 -4.54
CA PHE A 34 -1.43 -2.24 -4.20
C PHE A 34 -1.08 -3.23 -5.31
N SER A 35 -1.81 -3.24 -6.44
CA SER A 35 -1.64 -4.29 -7.47
C SER A 35 -0.30 -4.23 -8.20
N LEU A 36 0.38 -3.08 -8.17
CA LEU A 36 1.70 -2.86 -8.76
C LEU A 36 2.83 -2.92 -7.73
N VAL A 37 2.53 -3.28 -6.48
CA VAL A 37 3.57 -3.46 -5.47
C VAL A 37 4.30 -4.77 -5.76
N GLU A 38 5.57 -4.63 -6.14
CA GLU A 38 6.41 -5.75 -6.54
C GLU A 38 7.64 -5.84 -5.64
N ARG A 39 8.12 -7.06 -5.43
CA ARG A 39 9.34 -7.35 -4.70
C ARG A 39 10.23 -8.22 -5.58
N HIS A 40 11.52 -7.92 -5.61
CA HIS A 40 12.47 -8.64 -6.44
C HIS A 40 13.41 -9.46 -5.57
N THR A 41 13.61 -10.73 -5.91
CA THR A 41 14.61 -11.59 -5.27
C THR A 41 15.70 -11.89 -6.28
N LEU A 42 16.94 -11.56 -5.94
CA LEU A 42 18.12 -12.00 -6.67
C LEU A 42 18.52 -13.39 -6.18
N ILE A 43 18.55 -14.35 -7.09
CA ILE A 43 18.93 -15.74 -6.81
C ILE A 43 20.22 -16.05 -7.58
N GLU A 44 21.28 -16.46 -6.88
CA GLU A 44 22.49 -17.01 -7.52
C GLU A 44 22.72 -18.45 -7.04
N ASN A 45 23.02 -19.35 -7.97
CA ASN A 45 23.30 -20.76 -7.68
C ASN A 45 22.23 -21.45 -6.80
N GLY A 46 20.96 -21.04 -6.94
CA GLY A 46 19.84 -21.59 -6.16
C GLY A 46 19.68 -21.02 -4.75
N ASN A 47 20.49 -20.04 -4.34
CA ASN A 47 20.38 -19.34 -3.06
C ASN A 47 19.84 -17.92 -3.26
N ASP A 48 18.94 -17.49 -2.38
CA ASP A 48 18.50 -16.09 -2.28
C ASP A 48 19.71 -15.24 -1.86
N VAL A 49 20.30 -14.50 -2.80
CA VAL A 49 21.47 -13.64 -2.55
C VAL A 49 21.06 -12.26 -2.08
N HIS A 50 19.95 -11.74 -2.61
CA HIS A 50 19.46 -10.43 -2.20
C HIS A 50 17.95 -10.30 -2.36
N LEU A 51 17.32 -9.53 -1.46
CA LEU A 51 15.92 -9.19 -1.52
C LEU A 51 15.78 -7.68 -1.65
N PHE A 52 15.20 -7.22 -2.75
CA PHE A 52 14.82 -5.83 -2.95
C PHE A 52 13.39 -5.65 -2.45
N GLU A 53 13.25 -5.09 -1.25
CA GLU A 53 11.95 -4.83 -0.64
C GLU A 53 11.11 -3.85 -1.48
N PRO A 54 9.77 -3.98 -1.46
CA PRO A 54 8.90 -3.09 -2.21
C PRO A 54 9.01 -1.65 -1.71
N GLU A 55 9.16 -0.71 -2.65
CA GLU A 55 9.05 0.71 -2.35
C GLU A 55 7.59 1.13 -2.36
N LEU A 56 7.03 1.39 -1.17
CA LEU A 56 5.67 1.87 -1.02
C LEU A 56 5.61 3.39 -1.24
N THR A 57 4.65 3.83 -2.05
CA THR A 57 4.32 5.25 -2.24
C THR A 57 3.73 5.84 -0.95
N ASP A 58 3.78 7.16 -0.80
CA ASP A 58 3.20 7.84 0.37
C ASP A 58 1.70 7.59 0.51
N LEU A 59 1.00 7.49 -0.62
CA LEU A 59 -0.41 7.12 -0.68
C LEU A 59 -0.66 5.71 -0.14
N GLN A 60 0.14 4.73 -0.56
CA GLN A 60 0.05 3.35 -0.05
C GLN A 60 0.32 3.30 1.46
N LYS A 61 1.35 3.99 1.96
CA LYS A 61 1.64 4.10 3.40
C LYS A 61 0.49 4.72 4.18
N GLN A 62 -0.11 5.80 3.65
CA GLN A 62 -1.26 6.45 4.26
C GLN A 62 -2.47 5.50 4.35
N VAL A 63 -2.74 4.74 3.28
CA VAL A 63 -3.82 3.75 3.26
C VAL A 63 -3.55 2.61 4.25
N LEU A 64 -2.33 2.09 4.33
CA LEU A 64 -1.96 1.08 5.35
C LEU A 64 -2.18 1.62 6.77
N GLY A 65 -1.74 2.86 7.04
CA GLY A 65 -1.94 3.52 8.32
C GLY A 65 -3.41 3.73 8.70
N LEU A 66 -4.29 3.92 7.71
CA LEU A 66 -5.75 4.00 7.90
C LEU A 66 -6.41 2.63 8.10
N LEU A 67 -5.83 1.58 7.55
CA LEU A 67 -6.24 0.20 7.77
C LEU A 67 -5.67 -0.39 9.05
N GLY A 68 -4.71 0.29 9.69
CA GLY A 68 -4.00 -0.22 10.87
C GLY A 68 -3.03 -1.35 10.54
N ILE A 69 -2.58 -1.44 9.28
CA ILE A 69 -1.65 -2.45 8.79
C ILE A 69 -0.24 -1.84 8.85
N PRO A 70 0.74 -2.49 9.51
CA PRO A 70 2.11 -1.99 9.52
C PRO A 70 2.75 -2.18 8.13
N GLU A 71 3.65 -1.26 7.72
CA GLU A 71 4.39 -1.39 6.46
C GLU A 71 5.20 -2.70 6.37
N THR A 72 5.63 -3.22 7.52
CA THR A 72 6.33 -4.51 7.62
C THR A 72 5.50 -5.68 7.11
N ALA A 73 4.18 -5.57 7.00
CA ALA A 73 3.33 -6.59 6.37
C ALA A 73 3.67 -6.80 4.88
N TYR A 74 4.30 -5.80 4.23
CA TYR A 74 4.76 -5.88 2.85
C TYR A 74 6.26 -6.17 2.72
N ARG A 75 7.00 -6.23 3.84
CA ARG A 75 8.42 -6.57 3.86
C ARG A 75 8.58 -8.04 4.26
N ARG A 76 9.61 -8.74 3.76
CA ARG A 76 9.92 -10.05 4.32
C ARG A 76 10.49 -9.79 5.72
N GLY A 77 9.84 -10.32 6.76
CA GLY A 77 10.48 -10.40 8.06
C GLY A 77 11.79 -11.16 7.89
N LEU A 78 12.91 -10.53 8.25
CA LEU A 78 14.13 -11.24 8.58
C LEU A 78 13.88 -12.06 9.86
#